data_AF-V6DJG9-F1
#
_entry.id   AF-V6DJG9-F1
#
_cell.length_a   1.000
_cell.length_b   1.000
_cell.length_c   1.000
_cell.angle_alpha   90.00
_cell.angle_beta   90.00
_cell.angle_gamma   90.00
#
_symmetry.space_group_name_H-M   'P 1'
#
loop_
_entity.id
_entity.type
_entity.pdbx_description
1 polymer ?
#
loop_
_entity_poly.entity_id
_entity_poly.type
_entity_poly.pdbx_seq_one_letter_code
_entity_poly.pdbx_strand_id
1 'polypeptide(L)' 'MAKEVKKSVLYIYGTKEDGDTRRRSYHNLVNNVGAEKLSAFGKIIGELSGEETQDIEIVETSMVKD' A
#
# COMPACT_ATOMS: atom_id res chain seq x y z
N MET A 1 28.66 -1.62 -10.63
CA MET A 1 28.06 -2.01 -9.34
C MET A 1 26.56 -1.92 -9.53
N ALA A 2 25.85 -3.04 -9.52
CA ALA A 2 24.39 -3.03 -9.64
C ALA A 2 23.80 -2.29 -8.43
N LYS A 3 22.87 -1.36 -8.67
CA LYS A 3 22.23 -0.58 -7.60
C LYS A 3 20.94 -1.29 -7.21
N GLU A 4 20.89 -1.84 -6.01
CA GLU A 4 19.66 -2.38 -5.45
C GLU A 4 18.72 -1.20 -5.14
N VAL A 5 17.57 -1.19 -5.80
CA VAL A 5 16.49 -0.23 -5.54
C VAL A 5 15.38 -0.96 -4.81
N LYS A 6 15.20 -0.64 -3.53
CA LYS A 6 14.06 -1.14 -2.77
C LYS A 6 12.85 -0.23 -2.97
N LYS A 7 11.68 -0.83 -3.19
CA LYS A 7 10.38 -0.16 -3.33
C LYS A 7 9.35 -0.91 -2.53
N SER A 8 8.25 -0.26 -2.19
CA SER A 8 7.14 -0.90 -1.49
C SER A 8 5.86 -0.85 -2.33
N VAL A 9 5.00 -1.83 -2.12
CA VAL A 9 3.64 -1.89 -2.63
C VAL A 9 2.71 -1.85 -1.42
N LEU A 10 1.68 -1.01 -1.49
CA LEU A 10 0.64 -0.92 -0.47
C LEU A 10 -0.66 -1.47 -1.05
N TYR A 11 -1.22 -2.47 -0.40
CA TYR A 11 -2.57 -2.95 -0.68
C TYR A 11 -3.51 -2.49 0.43
N ILE A 12 -4.66 -1.94 0.03
CA ILE A 12 -5.70 -1.49 0.93
C ILE A 12 -6.95 -2.30 0.58
N TYR A 13 -7.50 -2.96 1.58
CA TYR A 13 -8.71 -3.76 1.46
C TYR A 13 -9.85 -3.01 2.14
N GLY A 14 -10.82 -2.58 1.33
CA GLY A 14 -12.01 -1.89 1.79
C GLY A 14 -13.25 -2.71 1.49
N THR A 15 -14.28 -2.56 2.32
CA THR A 15 -15.62 -3.11 2.04
C THR A 15 -16.56 -1.96 1.72
N LYS A 16 -17.29 -2.10 0.62
CA LYS A 16 -18.32 -1.15 0.20
C LYS A 16 -19.61 -1.37 1.00
N GLU A 17 -20.52 -0.41 0.89
CA GLU A 17 -21.87 -0.50 1.49
C GLU A 17 -22.69 -1.70 0.98
N ASP A 18 -22.45 -2.16 -0.26
CA ASP A 18 -23.10 -3.34 -0.85
C ASP A 18 -22.52 -4.68 -0.35
N GLY A 19 -21.48 -4.63 0.51
CA GLY A 19 -20.79 -5.80 1.05
C GLY A 19 -19.67 -6.34 0.15
N ASP A 20 -19.44 -5.76 -1.04
CA ASP A 20 -18.32 -6.18 -1.90
C ASP A 20 -16.99 -5.70 -1.33
N THR A 21 -16.00 -6.61 -1.32
CA THR A 21 -14.62 -6.26 -0.98
C THR A 21 -13.89 -5.72 -2.21
N ARG A 22 -13.22 -4.57 -2.03
CA ARG A 22 -12.37 -3.96 -3.05
C ARG A 22 -10.92 -3.90 -2.56
N ARG A 23 -9.99 -4.30 -3.44
CA ARG A 23 -8.56 -4.12 -3.24
C ARG A 23 -8.05 -2.95 -4.07
N ARG A 24 -7.36 -2.00 -3.44
CA ARG A 24 -6.61 -0.91 -4.09
C ARG A 24 -5.12 -1.16 -3.91
N SER A 25 -4.34 -0.96 -4.96
CA SER A 25 -2.89 -1.21 -4.93
C SER A 25 -2.10 0.03 -5.36
N TYR A 26 -1.14 0.44 -4.53
CA TYR A 26 -0.22 1.54 -4.81
C TYR A 26 1.19 0.98 -4.94
N HIS A 27 1.76 1.12 -6.14
CA HIS A 27 3.06 0.53 -6.50
C HIS A 27 4.18 1.56 -6.43
N ASN A 28 5.41 1.07 -6.32
CA ASN A 28 6.63 1.89 -6.39
C ASN A 28 6.72 2.97 -5.30
N LEU A 29 6.14 2.72 -4.12
CA LEU A 29 6.28 3.62 -2.98
C LEU A 29 7.75 3.63 -2.51
N VAL A 30 8.22 4.79 -2.06
CA VAL A 30 9.61 4.99 -1.66
C VAL A 30 9.89 4.13 -0.42
N ASN A 31 10.87 3.23 -0.50
CA ASN A 31 11.25 2.38 0.64
C ASN A 31 12.15 3.09 1.68
N ASN A 32 11.93 4.38 1.89
CA ASN A 32 12.45 5.09 3.07
C ASN A 32 11.30 5.69 3.89
N VAL A 33 10.10 5.17 3.66
CA VAL A 33 8.89 5.52 4.40
C VAL A 33 8.58 4.34 5.29
N GLY A 34 8.70 4.54 6.61
CA GLY A 34 8.43 3.47 7.59
C GLY A 34 7.00 2.93 7.47
N ALA A 35 6.81 1.67 7.85
CA ALA A 35 5.53 0.96 7.75
C ALA A 35 4.37 1.72 8.40
N GLU A 36 4.61 2.43 9.50
CA GLU A 36 3.61 3.27 10.17
C GLU A 36 3.04 4.37 9.26
N LYS A 37 3.89 5.04 8.49
CA LYS A 37 3.45 6.10 7.57
C LYS A 37 2.68 5.54 6.39
N LEU A 38 3.09 4.37 5.88
CA LEU A 38 2.38 3.67 4.80
C LEU A 38 1.02 3.15 5.29
N SER A 39 0.95 2.65 6.52
CA SER A 39 -0.31 2.25 7.16
C SER A 39 -1.23 3.46 7.39
N ALA A 40 -0.71 4.58 7.91
CA ALA A 40 -1.49 5.81 8.07
C ALA A 40 -2.02 6.33 6.73
N PHE A 41 -1.20 6.31 5.67
CA PHE A 41 -1.65 6.64 4.32
C PHE A 41 -2.77 5.71 3.84
N GLY A 42 -2.65 4.40 4.07
CA GLY A 42 -3.69 3.45 3.70
C GLY A 42 -5.03 3.72 4.40
N LYS A 43 -5.02 4.07 5.69
CA LYS A 43 -6.22 4.44 6.46
C LYS A 43 -6.89 5.69 5.89
N ILE A 44 -6.11 6.74 5.62
CA ILE A 44 -6.62 7.99 5.03
C ILE A 44 -7.30 7.70 3.67
N ILE A 45 -6.68 6.87 2.83
CA ILE A 45 -7.27 6.52 1.52
C ILE A 45 -8.60 5.79 1.69
N GLY A 46 -8.71 4.85 2.63
CA GLY A 46 -9.95 4.15 2.87
C GLY A 46 -11.07 5.07 3.36
N GLU A 47 -10.79 5.95 4.33
CA GLU A 47 -11.71 6.99 4.79
C GLU A 47 -12.19 7.88 3.64
N LEU A 48 -11.27 8.35 2.79
CA LEU A 48 -11.59 9.19 1.63
C LEU A 48 -12.38 8.45 0.55
N SER A 49 -12.26 7.12 0.48
CA SER A 49 -13.05 6.31 -0.45
C SER A 49 -14.46 5.98 0.07
N GLY A 50 -14.80 6.32 1.31
CA GLY A 50 -16.06 5.93 1.94
C GLY A 50 -16.17 4.41 2.13
N GLU A 51 -15.05 3.70 2.15
CA GLU A 51 -14.96 2.25 2.33
C GLU A 51 -14.40 1.99 3.74
N GLU A 52 -15.02 1.07 4.49
CA GLU A 52 -14.46 0.65 5.78
C GLU A 52 -13.15 -0.10 5.51
N THR A 53 -12.04 0.44 6.00
CA THR A 53 -10.71 -0.17 5.79
C THR A 53 -10.56 -1.35 6.74
N GLN A 54 -10.55 -2.57 6.20
CA GLN A 54 -10.41 -3.77 7.01
C GLN A 54 -8.96 -4.16 7.23
N ASP A 55 -8.13 -4.06 6.17
CA ASP A 55 -6.75 -4.49 6.23
C ASP A 55 -5.84 -3.65 5.32
N ILE A 56 -4.57 -3.54 5.73
CA ILE A 56 -3.53 -2.82 5.01
C ILE A 56 -2.29 -3.68 4.98
N GLU A 57 -1.91 -4.13 3.78
CA GLU A 57 -0.76 -4.97 3.53
C GLU A 57 0.35 -4.16 2.87
N ILE A 58 1.57 -4.28 3.39
CA ILE A 58 2.76 -3.61 2.85
C ILE A 58 3.74 -4.69 2.39
N VAL A 59 4.03 -4.71 1.09
CA VAL A 59 4.99 -5.65 0.49
C VAL A 59 6.23 -4.88 0.05
N GLU A 60 7.39 -5.26 0.57
CA GLU A 60 8.66 -4.76 0.07
C GLU A 60 9.11 -5.55 -1.17
N THR A 61 9.61 -4.83 -2.17
CA THR A 61 10.14 -5.38 -3.41
C THR A 61 11.53 -4.81 -3.65
N SER A 62 12.49 -5.67 -3.99
CA SER A 62 13.82 -5.26 -4.41
C SER A 62 13.97 -5.45 -5.92
N MET A 63 14.49 -4.43 -6.60
CA MET A 63 14.84 -4.50 -8.02
C MET A 63 16.33 -4.23 -8.16
N VAL A 64 17.03 -5.15 -8.80
CA VAL A 64 18.43 -4.96 -9.20
C VAL A 64 18.41 -4.15 -10.50
N LYS A 65 19.03 -2.96 -10.49
CA LYS A 65 19.32 -2.22 -11.72
C LYS A 65 20.77 -2.48 -12.14
N ASP A 66 20.93 -3.03 -13.33
CA ASP A 66 22.22 -3.17 -14.04
C ASP A 66 22.77 -1.82 -14.52
#